data_AF-A0A6I5VNF9-F1
#
_entry.id   AF-A0A6I5VNF9-F1
#
_cell.length_a   1.000
_cell.length_b   1.000
_cell.length_c   1.000
_cell.angle_alpha   90.00
_cell.angle_beta   90.00
_cell.angle_gamma   90.00
#
_symmetry.space_group_name_H-M   'P 1'
#
loop_
_entity.id
_entity.type
_entity.pdbx_description
1 polymer ?
#
loop_
_entity_poly.entity_id
_entity_poly.type
_entity_poly.pdbx_seq_one_letter_code
_entity_poly.pdbx_strand_id
1 'polypeptide(L)' 'MIDWVSLIIVGVVSIGVTALFAVLLSVGIRLLSVARAAADSRAAMPATVGAWVLLGLIGVMLLLGLYLIIPQFH' A
#
# COMPACT_ATOMS: atom_id res chain seq x y z
N MET A 1 -35.51 -1.56 3.05
CA MET A 1 -35.07 -2.98 3.08
C MET A 1 -33.56 -2.98 3.01
N ILE A 2 -32.86 -3.76 3.84
CA ILE A 2 -31.38 -3.79 3.84
C ILE A 2 -30.90 -4.42 2.54
N ASP A 3 -29.97 -3.75 1.84
CA ASP A 3 -29.30 -4.32 0.68
C ASP A 3 -28.13 -5.20 1.14
N TRP A 4 -28.41 -6.49 1.28
CA TRP A 4 -27.43 -7.50 1.66
C TRP A 4 -26.27 -7.62 0.66
N VAL A 5 -26.49 -7.28 -0.62
CA VAL A 5 -25.43 -7.33 -1.65
C VAL A 5 -24.42 -6.23 -1.42
N SER A 6 -24.89 -5.01 -1.13
CA SER A 6 -24.03 -3.86 -0.83
C SER A 6 -23.13 -4.13 0.40
N LEU A 7 -23.68 -4.76 1.44
CA LEU A 7 -22.92 -5.20 2.61
C LEU A 7 -21.78 -6.17 2.26
N ILE A 8 -22.06 -7.18 1.42
CA ILE A 8 -21.05 -8.15 0.98
C ILE A 8 -19.95 -7.46 0.17
N ILE A 9 -20.32 -6.55 -0.74
CA ILE A 9 -19.36 -5.81 -1.56
C ILE A 9 -18.42 -4.99 -0.67
N VAL A 10 -18.97 -4.21 0.26
CA VAL A 10 -18.15 -3.40 1.18
C VAL A 10 -17.23 -4.28 2.01
N GLY A 11 -17.72 -5.42 2.51
CA GLY A 11 -16.92 -6.37 3.28
C GLY A 11 -15.73 -6.90 2.46
N VAL A 12 -15.99 -7.41 1.26
CA VAL A 12 -14.95 -7.96 0.37
C VAL A 12 -13.93 -6.88 -0.04
N VAL A 13 -14.39 -5.68 -0.40
CA VAL A 13 -13.50 -4.57 -0.78
C VAL A 13 -12.65 -4.15 0.41
N SER A 14 -13.23 -4.01 1.61
CA SER A 14 -12.50 -3.58 2.80
C SER A 14 -11.40 -4.59 3.17
N ILE A 15 -11.73 -5.88 3.16
CA ILE A 15 -10.75 -6.94 3.43
C ILE A 15 -9.67 -6.98 2.34
N GLY A 16 -10.07 -6.92 1.06
CA GLY A 16 -9.16 -6.98 -0.08
C GLY A 16 -8.16 -5.82 -0.10
N VAL A 17 -8.64 -4.59 0.11
CA VAL A 17 -7.78 -3.39 0.18
C VAL A 17 -6.85 -3.46 1.39
N THR A 18 -7.33 -3.92 2.54
CA THR A 18 -6.50 -4.09 3.73
C THR A 18 -5.39 -5.12 3.50
N ALA A 19 -5.72 -6.28 2.92
CA ALA A 19 -4.75 -7.32 2.61
C ALA A 19 -3.72 -6.82 1.58
N LEU A 20 -4.16 -6.14 0.52
CA LEU A 20 -3.29 -5.54 -0.48
C LEU A 20 -2.31 -4.54 0.15
N PHE A 21 -2.82 -3.64 0.99
CA PHE A 21 -2.01 -2.66 1.72
C PHE A 21 -0.95 -3.33 2.58
N ALA A 22 -1.33 -4.35 3.37
CA ALA A 22 -0.41 -5.08 4.23
C ALA A 22 0.68 -5.80 3.44
N VAL A 23 0.34 -6.41 2.31
CA VAL A 23 1.32 -7.08 1.42
C VAL A 23 2.29 -6.06 0.82
N LEU A 24 1.79 -4.95 0.27
CA LEU A 24 2.64 -3.91 -0.29
C LEU A 24 3.60 -3.34 0.76
N LEU A 25 3.11 -3.08 1.97
CA LEU A 25 3.92 -2.56 3.07
C LEU A 25 4.99 -3.57 3.49
N SER A 26 4.61 -4.83 3.65
CA SER A 26 5.53 -5.92 4.02
C SER A 26 6.64 -6.08 2.98
N VAL A 27 6.28 -6.13 1.69
CA VAL A 27 7.25 -6.24 0.59
C VAL A 27 8.14 -5.01 0.50
N GLY A 28 7.58 -3.81 0.63
CA GLY A 28 8.35 -2.55 0.58
C GLY A 28 9.39 -2.47 1.70
N ILE A 29 9.00 -2.77 2.94
CA ILE A 29 9.92 -2.81 4.09
C ILE A 29 11.00 -3.88 3.89
N ARG A 30 10.63 -5.08 3.39
CA ARG A 30 11.57 -6.17 3.13
C ARG A 30 12.59 -5.82 2.05
N LEU A 31 12.16 -5.15 0.98
CA LEU A 31 13.08 -4.67 -0.06
C LEU A 31 14.03 -3.61 0.50
N LEU A 32 13.52 -2.70 1.34
CA LEU A 32 14.36 -1.68 1.97
C LEU A 32 15.40 -2.30 2.91
N SER A 33 15.02 -3.32 3.68
CA SER A 33 15.93 -4.00 4.59
C SER A 33 17.02 -4.76 3.83
N VAL A 34 16.68 -5.46 2.75
CA VAL A 34 17.64 -6.12 1.86
C VAL A 34 18.58 -5.09 1.23
N ALA A 35 18.05 -3.97 0.73
CA ALA A 35 18.86 -2.92 0.12
C ALA A 35 19.86 -2.30 1.10
N ARG A 36 19.44 -2.04 2.34
CA ARG A 36 20.30 -1.53 3.40
C ARG A 36 21.37 -2.54 3.83
N ALA A 37 21.02 -3.81 3.93
CA ALA A 37 21.99 -4.87 4.25
C ALA A 37 23.03 -5.07 3.14
N ALA A 38 22.68 -4.72 1.90
CA ALA A 38 23.49 -4.91 0.72
C ALA A 38 24.17 -3.61 0.23
N ALA A 39 24.29 -2.59 1.07
CA ALA A 39 24.61 -1.20 0.72
C ALA A 39 25.84 -1.01 -0.21
N ASP A 40 26.86 -1.86 -0.10
CA ASP A 40 28.08 -1.81 -0.93
C ASP A 40 27.99 -2.65 -2.23
N SER A 41 26.87 -3.31 -2.47
CA SER A 41 26.65 -4.18 -3.62
C SER A 41 25.87 -3.46 -4.73
N ARG A 42 26.17 -3.81 -5.99
CA ARG A 42 25.44 -3.31 -7.18
C ARG A 42 23.94 -3.65 -7.15
N ALA A 43 23.53 -4.62 -6.32
CA ALA A 43 22.14 -5.01 -6.10
C ALA A 43 21.37 -4.07 -5.14
N ALA A 44 22.06 -3.21 -4.37
CA ALA A 44 21.40 -2.27 -3.46
C ALA A 44 20.57 -1.21 -4.18
N MET A 45 21.03 -0.74 -5.34
CA MET A 45 20.37 0.34 -6.09
C MET A 45 18.95 -0.05 -6.58
N PRO A 46 18.74 -1.17 -7.31
CA PRO A 46 17.40 -1.57 -7.73
C PRO A 46 16.49 -1.94 -6.55
N ALA A 47 17.02 -2.55 -5.49
CA ALA A 47 16.24 -2.90 -4.31
C ALA A 47 15.77 -1.64 -3.53
N THR A 48 16.61 -0.61 -3.44
CA THR A 48 16.27 0.68 -2.80
C THR A 48 15.16 1.39 -3.57
N VAL A 49 15.28 1.46 -4.90
CA VAL A 49 14.28 2.11 -5.77
C VAL A 49 12.94 1.39 -5.66
N GLY A 50 12.93 0.05 -5.77
CA GLY A 50 11.72 -0.75 -5.65
C GLY A 50 11.03 -0.56 -4.30
N ALA A 51 11.79 -0.51 -3.20
CA ALA A 51 11.26 -0.26 -1.87
C ALA A 51 10.56 1.11 -1.78
N TRP A 52 11.20 2.18 -2.26
CA TRP A 52 10.63 3.53 -2.24
C TRP A 52 9.40 3.66 -3.15
N VAL A 53 9.37 2.96 -4.28
CA VAL A 53 8.19 2.91 -5.15
C VAL A 53 7.00 2.26 -4.42
N LEU A 54 7.20 1.13 -3.75
CA LEU A 54 6.13 0.48 -2.97
C LEU A 54 5.65 1.37 -1.81
N LEU A 55 6.58 2.00 -1.08
CA LEU A 55 6.22 2.91 0.01
C LEU A 55 5.52 4.17 -0.51
N GLY A 56 5.95 4.71 -1.65
CA GLY A 56 5.29 5.82 -2.32
C GLY A 56 3.87 5.46 -2.75
N LEU A 57 3.67 4.26 -3.31
CA LEU A 57 2.35 3.77 -3.71
C LEU A 57 1.40 3.66 -2.50
N ILE A 58 1.90 3.19 -1.36
CA ILE A 58 1.17 3.16 -0.09
C ILE A 58 0.78 4.57 0.35
N GLY A 59 1.72 5.53 0.26
CA GLY A 59 1.43 6.94 0.54
C GLY A 59 0.31 7.48 -0.35
N VAL A 60 0.36 7.20 -1.66
CA VAL A 60 -0.70 7.60 -2.62
C VAL A 60 -2.05 6.96 -2.27
N MET A 61 -2.07 5.67 -1.91
CA MET A 61 -3.30 4.99 -1.47
C MET A 61 -3.92 5.68 -0.25
N LEU A 62 -3.10 6.07 0.73
CA LEU A 62 -3.57 6.80 1.92
C LEU A 62 -4.11 8.18 1.55
N LEU A 63 -3.41 8.93 0.70
CA LEU A 63 -3.87 10.24 0.23
C LEU A 63 -5.20 10.15 -0.52
N LEU A 64 -5.37 9.13 -1.36
CA LEU A 64 -6.63 8.87 -2.04
C LEU A 64 -7.76 8.53 -1.05
N GLY A 65 -7.47 7.69 -0.05
CA GLY A 65 -8.42 7.38 1.02
C GLY A 65 -8.87 8.64 1.78
N LEU A 66 -7.92 9.50 2.13
CA LEU A 66 -8.21 10.78 2.80
C LEU A 66 -9.03 11.72 1.91
N TYR A 67 -8.71 11.83 0.62
CA TYR A 67 -9.49 12.60 -0.37
C TYR A 67 -10.95 12.17 -0.44
N LEU A 68 -11.22 10.86 -0.37
CA LEU A 68 -12.57 10.32 -0.44
C LEU A 68 -13.33 10.43 0.90
N ILE A 69 -12.64 10.35 2.03
CA ILE A 69 -13.26 10.44 3.37
C ILE A 69 -13.56 11.89 3.75
N ILE A 70 -12.68 12.83 3.39
CA ILE A 70 -12.78 14.24 3.79
C ILE A 70 -13.54 15.03 2.71
N PRO A 71 -14.79 15.46 2.95
CA PRO A 71 -15.60 16.13 1.92
C PRO A 71 -15.03 17.47 1.47
N GLN A 72 -14.23 18.14 2.30
CA GLN A 72 -13.65 19.45 1.96
C GLN A 72 -12.57 19.38 0.89
N PHE A 73 -12.08 18.17 0.55
CA PHE A 73 -11.06 17.99 -0.47
C PHE A 73 -11.64 17.87 -1.88
N HIS A 74 -12.96 17.72 -2.04
CA HIS A 74 -13.63 17.53 -3.34
C HIS A 74 -14.95 18.28 -3.47
#